data_AF-A0A142LLS7-F1
#
_entry.id   AF-A0A142LLS7-F1
#
_cell.length_a   1.000
_cell.length_b   1.000
_cell.length_c   1.000
_cell.angle_alpha   90.00
_cell.angle_beta   90.00
_cell.angle_gamma   90.00
#
_symmetry.space_group_name_H-M   'P 1'
#
loop_
_entity.id
_entity.type
_entity.pdbx_description
1 polymer ?
#
loop_
_entity_poly.entity_id
_entity_poly.type
_entity_poly.pdbx_seq_one_letter_code
_entity_poly.pdbx_strand_id
1 'polypeptide(L)'
;MGVNLSIKNVPVELAEAIKAKASANHRSLQGELMAMLTANVGTFGPRPTAHSPSALASRSAIEAQPRTQSLEEIDAALRKLFPIVKQLPPGESSVEIVRRMRDELDARDARLASAQMKAPQAREQPTTAKKVTGHKS
;
A
#
# COMPACT_ATOMS: atom_id res chain seq x y z
N MET A 1 8.08 -27.67 3.13
CA MET A 1 9.42 -28.04 2.63
C MET A 1 9.57 -27.45 1.24
N GLY A 2 10.65 -26.72 0.96
CA GLY A 2 10.89 -26.10 -0.35
C GLY A 2 11.84 -26.95 -1.19
N VAL A 3 11.58 -27.06 -2.49
CA VAL A 3 12.48 -27.72 -3.46
C VAL A 3 13.27 -26.64 -4.19
N ASN A 4 14.60 -26.80 -4.29
CA ASN A 4 15.45 -25.91 -5.09
C ASN A 4 15.51 -26.41 -6.54
N LEU A 5 15.20 -25.54 -7.49
CA LEU A 5 15.35 -25.81 -8.92
C LEU A 5 16.52 -24.98 -9.46
N SER A 6 17.49 -25.66 -10.06
CA SER A 6 18.60 -25.03 -10.79
C SER A 6 18.51 -25.41 -12.26
N ILE A 7 18.49 -24.40 -13.14
CA ILE A 7 18.46 -24.59 -14.59
C ILE A 7 19.85 -24.25 -15.14
N LYS A 8 20.49 -25.23 -15.78
CA LYS A 8 21.81 -25.06 -16.40
C LYS A 8 21.65 -24.73 -17.89
N ASN A 9 22.66 -24.07 -18.45
CA ASN A 9 22.74 -23.76 -19.89
C ASN A 9 21.56 -22.94 -20.42
N VAL A 10 21.14 -21.92 -19.66
CA VAL A 10 20.12 -20.98 -20.12
C VAL A 10 20.70 -20.10 -21.23
N PRO A 11 20.09 -20.04 -22.43
CA PRO A 11 20.52 -19.12 -23.48
C PRO A 11 20.50 -17.68 -22.98
N VAL A 12 21.53 -16.91 -23.33
CA VAL A 12 21.69 -15.52 -22.84
C VAL A 12 20.48 -14.66 -23.19
N GLU A 13 19.98 -14.78 -24.42
CA GLU A 13 18.80 -14.06 -24.89
C GLU A 13 17.55 -14.34 -24.05
N LEU A 14 17.37 -15.61 -23.64
CA LEU A 14 16.25 -16.02 -22.80
C LEU A 14 16.39 -15.44 -21.39
N ALA A 15 17.60 -15.47 -20.82
CA ALA A 15 17.86 -14.90 -19.51
C ALA A 15 17.59 -13.39 -19.49
N GLU A 16 18.00 -12.66 -20.53
CA GLU A 16 17.74 -11.23 -20.67
C GLU A 16 16.25 -10.92 -20.86
N ALA A 17 15.53 -11.69 -21.67
CA ALA A 17 14.09 -11.54 -21.84
C ALA A 17 13.33 -11.73 -20.51
N ILE A 18 13.72 -12.72 -19.69
CA ILE A 18 13.09 -12.95 -18.39
C ILE A 18 13.42 -11.81 -17.41
N LYS A 19 14.66 -11.31 -17.39
CA LYS A 19 15.03 -10.13 -16.57
C LYS A 19 14.24 -8.90 -16.98
N ALA A 20 14.09 -8.63 -18.28
CA ALA A 20 13.31 -7.50 -18.78
C ALA A 20 11.85 -7.57 -18.32
N LYS A 21 11.25 -8.77 -18.39
CA LYS A 21 9.88 -9.02 -17.89
C LYS A 21 9.78 -8.84 -16.37
N ALA A 22 10.76 -9.33 -15.62
CA ALA A 22 10.80 -9.15 -14.16
C ALA A 22 10.86 -7.67 -13.78
N SER A 23 11.71 -6.88 -14.45
CA SER A 23 11.80 -5.42 -14.26
C SER A 23 10.50 -4.70 -14.61
N ALA A 24 9.86 -5.06 -15.73
CA ALA A 24 8.59 -4.46 -16.16
C ALA A 24 7.44 -4.78 -15.17
N ASN A 25 7.44 -5.98 -14.59
CA ASN A 25 6.43 -6.39 -13.60
C ASN A 25 6.78 -5.98 -12.16
N HIS A 26 7.92 -5.28 -11.96
CA HIS A 26 8.47 -4.93 -10.64
C HIS A 26 8.60 -6.12 -9.70
N ARG A 27 9.06 -7.27 -10.23
CA ARG A 27 9.24 -8.53 -9.49
C ARG A 27 10.70 -8.96 -9.51
N SER A 28 11.09 -9.79 -8.53
CA SER A 28 12.38 -10.48 -8.58
C SER A 28 12.38 -11.54 -9.68
N LEU A 29 13.58 -11.91 -10.18
CA LEU A 29 13.73 -12.94 -11.21
C LEU A 29 13.09 -14.27 -10.80
N GLN A 30 13.29 -14.69 -9.54
CA GLN A 30 12.68 -15.89 -8.99
C GLN A 30 11.14 -15.78 -8.94
N GLY A 31 10.61 -14.61 -8.56
CA GLY A 31 9.17 -14.36 -8.52
C GLY A 31 8.53 -14.40 -9.92
N GLU A 32 9.22 -13.85 -10.92
CA GLU A 32 8.78 -13.91 -12.32
C GLU A 32 8.80 -15.35 -12.85
N LEU A 33 9.85 -16.12 -12.57
CA LEU A 33 9.92 -17.54 -12.91
C LEU A 33 8.79 -18.35 -12.25
N MET A 34 8.52 -18.11 -10.97
CA MET A 34 7.40 -18.75 -10.27
C MET A 34 6.05 -18.38 -10.87
N ALA A 35 5.86 -17.12 -11.28
CA ALA A 35 4.63 -16.68 -11.94
C ALA A 35 4.44 -17.37 -13.29
N MET A 36 5.50 -17.45 -14.10
CA MET A 36 5.46 -18.17 -15.39
C MET A 36 5.14 -19.66 -15.20
N LEU A 37 5.79 -20.32 -14.24
CA LEU A 37 5.54 -21.74 -13.96
C LEU A 37 4.09 -21.96 -13.47
N THR A 38 3.61 -21.11 -12.57
CA THR A 38 2.23 -21.21 -12.05
C THR A 38 1.20 -20.99 -13.16
N ALA A 39 1.46 -20.08 -14.11
CA ALA A 39 0.58 -19.83 -15.24
C ALA A 39 0.51 -21.01 -16.23
N ASN A 40 1.63 -21.72 -16.44
CA ASN A 40 1.70 -22.82 -17.40
C ASN A 40 1.30 -24.19 -16.83
N VAL A 41 1.62 -24.47 -15.57
CA VAL A 41 1.29 -25.74 -14.92
C VAL A 41 -0.12 -25.70 -14.29
N GLY A 42 -0.71 -24.51 -14.17
CA GLY A 42 -1.96 -24.29 -13.47
C GLY A 42 -1.75 -24.02 -11.97
N THR A 43 -2.73 -23.39 -11.34
CA THR A 43 -2.63 -22.97 -9.94
C THR A 43 -2.75 -24.17 -8.98
N PHE A 44 -1.65 -24.56 -8.34
CA PHE A 44 -1.70 -25.42 -7.15
C PHE A 44 -1.99 -24.56 -5.91
N GLY A 45 -3.24 -24.14 -5.71
CA GLY A 45 -3.65 -23.37 -4.52
C GLY A 45 -4.78 -22.36 -4.77
N PRO A 46 -5.36 -21.77 -3.71
CA PRO A 46 -6.56 -20.96 -3.82
C PRO A 46 -6.32 -19.74 -4.71
N ARG A 47 -7.22 -19.58 -5.68
CA ARG A 47 -7.35 -18.50 -6.66
C ARG A 47 -6.84 -17.14 -6.14
N PRO A 48 -6.05 -16.39 -6.94
CA PRO A 48 -5.48 -15.13 -6.50
C PRO A 48 -6.58 -14.14 -6.08
N THR A 49 -6.42 -13.60 -4.88
CA THR A 49 -7.21 -12.48 -4.37
C THR A 49 -7.03 -11.26 -5.28
N ALA A 50 -8.08 -10.46 -5.40
CA ALA A 50 -8.26 -9.38 -6.38
C ALA A 50 -7.27 -8.19 -6.28
N HIS A 51 -6.13 -8.35 -5.59
CA HIS A 51 -5.14 -7.31 -5.34
C HIS A 51 -3.77 -7.57 -5.98
N SER A 52 -3.63 -8.60 -6.82
CA SER A 52 -2.43 -8.75 -7.66
C SER A 52 -2.54 -7.86 -8.91
N PRO A 53 -1.51 -7.07 -9.27
CA PRO A 53 -1.52 -6.27 -10.51
C PRO A 53 -1.65 -7.13 -11.78
N SER A 54 -1.40 -8.44 -11.68
CA SER A 54 -1.65 -9.38 -12.77
C SER A 54 -3.14 -9.64 -13.03
N ALA A 55 -4.01 -9.50 -12.02
CA ALA A 55 -5.46 -9.57 -12.21
C ALA A 55 -6.01 -8.32 -12.91
N LEU A 56 -5.30 -7.18 -12.80
CA LEU A 56 -5.57 -5.99 -13.59
C LEU A 56 -5.16 -6.18 -15.07
N ALA A 57 -4.08 -6.91 -15.36
CA ALA A 57 -3.72 -7.26 -16.74
C ALA A 57 -4.73 -8.18 -17.42
N SER A 58 -5.32 -9.13 -16.68
CA SER A 58 -6.45 -9.95 -17.18
C SER A 58 -7.75 -9.16 -17.31
N ARG A 59 -7.89 -8.01 -16.62
CA ARG A 59 -8.95 -7.02 -16.89
C ARG A 59 -8.64 -6.15 -18.10
N SER A 60 -7.39 -5.84 -18.40
CA SER A 60 -7.00 -5.09 -19.62
C SER A 60 -7.23 -5.89 -20.91
N ALA A 61 -7.40 -7.20 -20.83
CA ALA A 61 -7.83 -8.04 -21.96
C ALA A 61 -9.36 -8.02 -22.16
N ILE A 62 -10.13 -7.52 -21.18
CA ILE A 62 -11.54 -7.17 -21.37
C ILE A 62 -11.56 -5.79 -22.04
N GLU A 63 -11.46 -5.83 -23.36
CA GLU A 63 -11.86 -4.76 -24.28
C GLU A 63 -11.11 -3.42 -24.12
N ALA A 64 -10.09 -3.28 -24.96
CA ALA A 64 -9.80 -2.04 -25.67
C ALA A 64 -10.98 -1.60 -26.57
N GLN A 65 -12.18 -1.49 -26.01
CA GLN A 65 -13.28 -0.76 -26.62
C GLN A 65 -13.39 0.59 -25.92
N PRO A 66 -13.35 1.72 -26.65
CA PRO A 66 -13.73 3.01 -26.10
C PRO A 66 -15.25 3.00 -25.89
N ARG A 67 -15.70 2.39 -24.78
CA ARG A 67 -17.08 2.53 -24.34
C ARG A 67 -17.20 3.91 -23.72
N THR A 68 -17.83 4.84 -24.44
CA THR A 68 -18.31 6.12 -23.91
C THR A 68 -19.51 5.89 -22.99
N GLN A 69 -19.40 4.95 -22.05
CA GLN A 69 -20.45 4.69 -21.08
C GLN A 69 -20.35 5.71 -19.97
N SER A 70 -21.48 6.32 -19.63
CA SER A 70 -21.53 7.25 -18.50
C SER A 70 -21.36 6.48 -17.19
N LEU A 71 -20.89 7.17 -16.15
CA LEU A 71 -20.72 6.56 -14.82
C LEU A 71 -22.03 5.96 -14.27
N GLU A 72 -23.17 6.59 -14.60
CA GLU A 72 -24.50 6.11 -14.21
C GLU A 72 -24.87 4.81 -14.90
N GLU A 73 -24.49 4.65 -16.16
CA GLU A 73 -24.78 3.46 -16.96
C GLU A 73 -23.98 2.25 -16.47
N ILE A 74 -22.73 2.50 -16.04
CA ILE A 74 -21.86 1.50 -15.41
C ILE A 74 -22.44 1.07 -14.05
N ASP A 75 -22.90 2.01 -13.21
CA ASP A 75 -23.52 1.69 -11.92
C ASP A 75 -24.81 0.87 -12.12
N ALA A 76 -25.66 1.28 -13.07
CA ALA A 76 -26.87 0.54 -13.41
C ALA A 76 -26.57 -0.88 -13.93
N ALA A 77 -25.54 -1.06 -14.77
CA ALA A 77 -25.12 -2.35 -15.27
C ALA A 77 -24.59 -3.25 -14.14
N LEU A 78 -23.79 -2.69 -13.23
CA LEU A 78 -23.24 -3.43 -12.08
C LEU A 78 -24.35 -3.90 -11.13
N ARG A 79 -25.34 -3.04 -10.86
CA ARG A 79 -26.51 -3.38 -10.03
C ARG A 79 -27.37 -4.48 -10.64
N LYS A 80 -27.47 -4.56 -11.97
CA LYS A 80 -28.17 -5.66 -12.68
C LYS A 80 -27.43 -6.97 -12.57
N LEU A 81 -26.09 -6.95 -12.68
CA LEU A 81 -25.26 -8.15 -12.65
C LEU A 81 -25.08 -8.71 -11.23
N PHE A 82 -25.17 -7.87 -10.21
CA PHE A 82 -24.94 -8.26 -8.81
C PHE A 82 -26.11 -7.87 -7.91
N PRO A 83 -27.27 -8.55 -8.02
CA PRO A 83 -28.45 -8.27 -7.18
C PRO A 83 -28.21 -8.45 -5.69
N ILE A 84 -27.21 -9.25 -5.30
CA ILE A 84 -26.75 -9.42 -3.91
C ILE A 84 -26.32 -8.07 -3.28
N VAL A 85 -25.76 -7.15 -4.07
CA VAL A 85 -25.30 -5.83 -3.58
C VAL A 85 -26.47 -4.98 -3.07
N LYS A 86 -27.70 -5.20 -3.58
CA LYS A 86 -28.90 -4.50 -3.12
C LYS A 86 -29.39 -4.95 -1.74
N GLN A 87 -29.03 -6.17 -1.33
CA GLN A 87 -29.42 -6.76 -0.05
C GLN A 87 -28.38 -6.53 1.05
N LEU A 88 -27.17 -6.10 0.68
CA LEU A 88 -26.15 -5.76 1.64
C LEU A 88 -26.42 -4.35 2.18
N PRO A 89 -26.38 -4.12 3.51
CA PRO A 89 -26.45 -2.77 4.04
C PRO A 89 -25.38 -1.93 3.33
N PRO A 90 -25.67 -0.66 2.99
CA PRO A 90 -24.69 0.20 2.34
C PRO A 90 -23.43 0.18 3.21
N GLY A 91 -22.34 -0.34 2.64
CA GLY A 91 -21.06 -0.33 3.32
C GLY A 91 -20.70 1.11 3.68
N GLU A 92 -19.95 1.29 4.76
CA GLU A 92 -19.44 2.61 5.12
C GLU A 92 -18.71 3.19 3.90
N SER A 93 -19.07 4.42 3.52
CA SER A 93 -18.48 5.07 2.35
C SER A 93 -16.97 5.16 2.54
N SER A 94 -16.21 4.61 1.60
CA SER A 94 -14.76 4.69 1.64
C SER A 94 -14.27 6.14 1.71
N VAL A 95 -15.03 7.08 1.15
CA VAL A 95 -14.74 8.52 1.23
C VAL A 95 -14.86 9.03 2.67
N GLU A 96 -15.89 8.60 3.40
CA GLU A 96 -16.09 8.99 4.80
C GLU A 96 -15.02 8.40 5.71
N ILE A 97 -14.59 7.15 5.45
CA ILE A 97 -13.47 6.53 6.16
C ILE A 97 -12.18 7.35 5.94
N VAL A 98 -11.87 7.72 4.69
CA VAL A 98 -10.66 8.48 4.36
C VAL A 98 -10.70 9.89 4.96
N ARG A 99 -11.87 10.56 4.93
CA ARG A 99 -12.06 11.87 5.59
C ARG A 99 -11.82 11.78 7.09
N ARG A 100 -12.46 10.82 7.76
CA ARG A 100 -12.26 10.59 9.20
C ARG A 100 -10.79 10.34 9.54
N MET A 101 -10.10 9.51 8.76
CA MET A 101 -8.67 9.24 8.99
C MET A 101 -7.80 10.49 8.84
N ARG A 102 -8.09 11.33 7.84
CA ARG A 102 -7.39 12.58 7.63
C ARG A 102 -7.64 13.56 8.78
N ASP A 103 -8.89 13.73 9.17
CA ASP A 103 -9.27 14.66 10.23
C ASP A 103 -8.69 14.23 11.58
N GLU A 104 -8.63 12.92 11.85
CA GLU A 104 -7.97 12.36 13.03
C GLU A 104 -6.45 12.62 13.03
N LEU A 105 -5.79 12.55 11.87
CA LEU A 105 -4.37 12.87 11.71
C LEU A 105 -4.13 14.36 11.96
N ASP A 106 -4.91 15.23 11.33
CA ASP A 106 -4.80 16.69 11.48
C ASP A 106 -5.04 17.12 12.94
N ALA A 107 -6.02 16.50 13.62
CA ALA A 107 -6.28 16.73 15.03
C ALA A 107 -5.14 16.24 15.95
N ARG A 108 -4.45 15.14 15.60
CA ARG A 108 -3.28 14.66 16.34
C ARG A 108 -2.11 15.62 16.20
N ASP A 109 -1.85 16.09 15.00
CA ASP A 109 -0.75 17.02 14.72
C ASP A 109 -0.98 18.37 15.41
N ALA A 110 -2.22 18.87 15.41
CA ALA A 110 -2.58 20.09 16.15
C ALA A 110 -2.36 19.95 17.67
N ARG A 111 -2.69 18.77 18.24
CA ARG A 111 -2.42 18.49 19.66
C ARG A 111 -0.93 18.47 19.96
N LEU A 112 -0.12 17.82 19.12
CA LEU A 112 1.34 17.79 19.28
C LEU A 112 1.96 19.19 19.18
N ALA A 113 1.52 19.99 18.20
CA ALA A 113 1.96 21.38 18.07
C ALA A 113 1.61 22.22 19.30
N SER A 114 0.38 22.09 19.83
CA SER A 114 -0.05 22.80 21.04
C SER A 114 0.72 22.36 22.30
N ALA A 115 1.07 21.08 22.41
CA ALA A 115 1.89 20.56 23.50
C ALA A 115 3.34 21.09 23.44
N GLN A 116 3.89 21.22 22.23
CA GLN A 116 5.22 21.79 21.99
C GLN A 116 5.28 23.29 22.34
N MET A 117 4.22 24.05 22.02
CA MET A 117 4.16 25.49 22.30
C MET A 117 3.89 25.82 23.78
N LYS A 118 3.28 24.90 24.55
CA LYS A 118 3.05 25.09 26.00
C LYS A 118 4.30 24.83 26.86
N ALA A 119 5.41 24.43 26.23
CA ALA A 119 6.71 24.29 26.89
C ALA A 119 7.65 25.46 26.51
N PRO A 120 7.61 26.58 27.25
CA PRO A 120 8.84 27.32 27.44
C PRO A 120 9.10 27.73 28.89
N GLN A 121 10.40 27.76 29.23
CA GLN A 121 11.03 28.34 30.44
C GLN A 121 11.20 27.45 31.68
N ALA A 122 12.05 26.41 31.58
CA ALA A 122 12.71 25.83 32.76
C ALA A 122 14.22 25.59 32.56
N ARG A 123 14.85 26.34 31.64
CA ARG A 123 16.30 26.37 31.46
C ARG A 123 16.72 27.79 31.13
N GLU A 124 17.01 28.57 32.17
CA GLU A 124 18.00 29.66 32.20
C GLU A 124 17.84 30.46 33.49
N GLN A 125 18.68 30.17 34.49
CA GLN A 125 19.17 31.21 35.41
C GLN A 125 20.65 30.92 35.74
N PRO A 126 21.58 31.81 35.36
CA PRO A 126 22.93 31.81 35.90
C PRO A 126 22.91 32.56 37.23
N THR A 127 22.99 31.85 38.37
CA THR A 127 23.12 32.51 39.67
C THR A 127 24.57 32.93 39.89
N THR A 128 24.82 34.23 39.68
CA THR A 128 26.02 34.94 40.09
C THR A 128 26.08 35.12 41.61
N ALA A 129 27.31 35.23 42.10
CA ALA A 129 27.81 35.26 43.48
C ALA A 129 27.03 36.10 44.52
N LYS A 130 27.03 35.63 45.78
CA LYS A 130 27.01 36.52 46.96
C LYS A 130 27.85 35.98 48.13
N LYS A 131 28.81 36.80 48.50
CA LYS A 131 29.80 36.77 49.60
C LYS A 131 29.12 37.03 50.96
N VAL A 132 29.36 36.20 51.98
CA VAL A 132 29.21 36.51 53.44
C VAL A 132 30.17 35.58 54.23
N THR A 133 31.39 36.01 54.54
CA THR A 133 31.87 36.35 55.91
C THR A 133 31.42 35.44 57.07
N GLY A 134 32.39 34.75 57.69
CA GLY A 134 32.60 34.86 59.13
C GLY A 134 32.32 33.65 60.03
N HIS A 135 33.41 33.22 60.69
CA HIS A 135 33.55 32.86 62.12
C HIS A 135 33.58 31.39 62.60
N LYS A 136 34.75 31.10 63.20
CA LYS A 136 35.07 30.31 64.40
C LYS A 136 35.03 28.78 64.32
N SER A 137 36.23 28.19 64.39
CA SER A 137 36.77 27.59 65.62
C SER A 137 38.28 27.81 65.69
#